data_AF-A0AA39K9D6-F1
#
_entry.id   AF-A0AA39K9D6-F1
#
_cell.length_a   1.000
_cell.length_b   1.000
_cell.length_c   1.000
_cell.angle_alpha   90.00
_cell.angle_beta   90.00
_cell.angle_gamma   90.00
#
_symmetry.space_group_name_H-M   'P 1'
#
loop_
_entity.id
_entity.type
_entity.pdbx_description
1 polymer ?
#
loop_
_entity_poly.entity_id
_entity_poly.type
_entity_poly.pdbx_seq_one_letter_code
_entity_poly.pdbx_strand_id
1 'polypeptide(L)'
;MADSSWTMSALPEPCLTQNPHLAFCPNFSNQDYDLFCQGVMALDLINSSAAIAKLVIDWTARNDRDKEKWERQTASDREADLERIRVHEALEVKAWLIAEKDAEEKRNKKNKKKPQLDKFDAQAKVADHLEHHIPLYAQTKINDRKHVPLWYFLPEAAKDTAAVELTAPDSVHLLQDKDSGSLSL
;
A
#
# COMPACT_ATOMS: atom_id res chain seq x y z
N MET A 1 8.17 47.14 19.96
CA MET A 1 7.94 47.51 18.55
C MET A 1 8.60 46.45 17.72
N ALA A 2 7.83 45.55 17.11
CA ALA A 2 8.36 44.42 16.35
C ALA A 2 8.36 44.78 14.86
N ASP A 3 9.55 44.88 14.28
CA ASP A 3 9.75 45.10 12.85
C ASP A 3 9.15 43.93 12.07
N SER A 4 8.01 44.20 11.44
CA SER A 4 7.45 43.32 10.43
C SER A 4 8.20 43.60 9.13
N SER A 5 9.31 42.90 8.95
CA SER A 5 9.97 42.79 7.64
C SER A 5 9.04 42.01 6.72
N TRP A 6 8.22 42.72 5.95
CA TRP A 6 7.48 42.16 4.85
C TRP A 6 8.50 41.69 3.83
N THR A 7 8.80 40.39 3.83
CA THR A 7 9.42 39.74 2.68
C THR A 7 8.46 39.94 1.51
N MET A 8 8.75 40.92 0.66
CA MET A 8 8.16 41.01 -0.67
C MET A 8 8.43 39.66 -1.32
N SER A 9 7.44 38.77 -1.25
CA SER A 9 7.43 37.55 -2.04
C SER A 9 7.51 38.04 -3.47
N ALA A 10 8.70 37.89 -4.08
CA ALA A 10 8.92 38.21 -5.46
C ALA A 10 7.78 37.57 -6.24
N LEU A 11 7.05 38.36 -7.02
CA LEU A 11 6.01 37.85 -7.88
C LEU A 11 6.60 36.66 -8.65
N PRO A 12 5.93 35.50 -8.66
CA PRO A 12 6.46 34.32 -9.32
C PRO A 12 6.79 34.70 -10.76
N GLU A 13 8.05 34.53 -11.15
CA GLU A 13 8.46 34.86 -12.51
C GLU A 13 7.55 34.12 -13.48
N PRO A 14 7.08 34.77 -14.56
CA PRO A 14 6.18 34.12 -15.49
C PRO A 14 6.85 32.87 -16.08
N CYS A 15 6.26 31.71 -15.82
CA CYS A 15 6.77 30.43 -16.31
C CYS A 15 6.80 30.40 -17.83
N LEU A 16 7.81 29.74 -18.39
CA LEU A 16 7.88 29.51 -19.83
C LEU A 16 6.90 28.38 -20.18
N THR A 17 6.12 28.57 -21.24
CA THR A 17 5.14 27.58 -21.73
C THR A 17 5.71 26.67 -22.80
N GLN A 18 6.80 27.07 -23.45
CA GLN A 18 7.47 26.31 -24.51
C GLN A 18 8.92 26.05 -24.11
N ASN A 19 9.40 24.85 -24.45
CA ASN A 19 10.77 24.44 -24.17
C ASN A 19 11.75 25.16 -25.13
N PRO A 20 12.63 26.05 -24.64
CA PRO A 20 13.57 26.79 -25.48
C PRO A 20 14.69 25.91 -26.07
N HIS A 21 14.93 24.70 -25.54
CA HIS A 21 15.84 23.75 -26.16
C HIS A 21 15.34 23.22 -27.51
N LEU A 22 14.05 23.37 -27.81
CA LEU A 22 13.45 22.98 -29.09
C LEU A 22 13.40 24.14 -30.09
N ALA A 23 13.79 25.35 -29.68
CA ALA A 23 13.78 26.51 -30.55
C ALA A 23 15.00 26.51 -31.47
N PHE A 24 14.77 26.71 -32.77
CA PHE A 24 15.82 26.89 -33.77
C PHE A 24 16.05 28.37 -34.06
N CYS A 25 17.31 28.74 -34.28
CA CYS A 25 17.67 30.09 -34.70
C CYS A 25 17.04 30.37 -36.07
N PRO A 26 16.24 31.45 -36.23
CA PRO A 26 15.71 31.83 -37.52
C PRO A 26 16.83 32.10 -38.53
N ASN A 27 16.60 31.73 -39.79
CA ASN A 27 17.52 32.12 -40.86
C ASN A 27 17.32 33.60 -41.22
N PHE A 28 18.05 34.49 -40.54
CA PHE A 28 18.00 35.94 -40.78
C PHE A 28 18.55 36.37 -42.15
N SER A 29 19.07 35.45 -42.96
CA SER A 29 19.41 35.72 -44.36
C SER A 29 18.21 35.61 -45.31
N ASN A 30 17.05 35.13 -44.83
CA ASN A 30 15.83 35.08 -45.63
C ASN A 30 15.21 36.47 -45.78
N GLN A 31 14.54 36.68 -46.92
CA GLN A 31 13.86 37.93 -47.27
C GLN A 31 12.82 38.38 -46.21
N ASP A 32 12.20 37.43 -45.50
CA ASP A 32 11.24 37.70 -44.44
C ASP A 32 11.82 38.58 -43.30
N TYR A 33 13.15 38.57 -43.14
CA TYR A 33 13.85 39.33 -42.11
C TYR A 33 14.56 40.58 -42.64
N ASP A 34 14.40 40.94 -43.92
CA ASP A 34 15.09 42.08 -44.54
C ASP A 34 14.84 43.39 -43.79
N LEU A 35 13.61 43.63 -43.33
CA LEU A 35 13.26 44.84 -42.60
C LEU A 35 13.98 44.91 -41.23
N PHE A 36 14.15 43.78 -40.56
CA PHE A 36 14.91 43.71 -39.31
C PHE A 36 16.40 43.94 -39.57
N CYS A 37 16.95 43.31 -40.59
CA CYS A 37 18.34 43.51 -41.00
C CYS A 37 18.61 44.98 -41.36
N GLN A 38 17.74 45.61 -42.17
CA GLN A 38 17.86 47.03 -42.53
C GLN A 38 17.77 47.94 -41.31
N GLY A 39 16.87 47.65 -40.36
CA GLY A 39 16.77 48.41 -39.11
C GLY A 39 18.05 48.36 -38.28
N VAL A 40 18.64 47.17 -38.13
CA VAL A 40 19.91 46.99 -37.41
C VAL A 40 21.08 47.65 -38.16
N MET A 41 21.14 47.50 -39.49
CA MET A 41 22.14 48.18 -40.34
C MET A 41 22.10 49.70 -40.17
N ALA A 42 20.90 50.29 -40.16
CA ALA A 42 20.73 51.73 -40.02
C ALA A 42 21.06 52.24 -38.61
N LEU A 43 20.73 51.47 -37.58
CA LEU A 43 20.97 51.86 -36.18
C LEU A 43 22.46 51.79 -35.81
N ASP A 44 23.13 50.71 -36.18
CA ASP A 44 24.52 50.47 -35.80
C ASP A 44 25.53 50.87 -36.87
N LEU A 45 25.06 51.37 -38.02
CA LEU A 45 25.88 51.74 -39.19
C LEU A 45 26.77 50.60 -39.69
N ILE A 46 26.22 49.38 -39.70
CA ILE A 46 26.91 48.15 -40.10
C ILE A 46 26.41 47.59 -41.43
N ASN A 47 27.21 46.73 -42.06
CA ASN A 47 26.81 46.03 -43.29
C ASN A 47 25.83 44.88 -43.02
N SER A 48 25.21 44.36 -44.08
CA SER A 48 24.19 43.30 -43.99
C SER A 48 24.68 42.02 -43.30
N SER A 49 25.90 41.57 -43.60
CA SER A 49 26.49 40.38 -42.96
C SER A 49 26.67 40.57 -41.44
N ALA A 50 27.17 41.74 -41.04
CA ALA A 50 27.32 42.10 -39.63
C ALA A 50 25.97 42.24 -38.91
N ALA A 51 24.93 42.76 -39.59
CA ALA A 51 23.58 42.86 -39.04
C ALA A 51 22.95 41.47 -38.79
N ILE A 52 23.09 40.55 -39.75
CA ILE A 52 22.66 39.15 -39.59
C ILE A 52 23.40 38.50 -38.42
N ALA A 53 24.73 38.66 -38.34
CA ALA A 53 25.53 38.11 -37.25
C ALA A 53 25.07 38.66 -35.88
N LYS A 54 24.77 39.97 -35.80
CA LYS A 54 24.26 40.60 -34.57
C LYS A 54 22.90 40.01 -34.17
N LEU A 55 21.96 39.86 -35.12
CA LEU A 55 20.67 39.23 -34.85
C LEU A 55 20.80 37.79 -34.34
N VAL A 56 21.72 37.02 -34.92
CA VAL A 56 22.02 35.66 -34.45
C VAL A 56 22.57 35.67 -33.02
N ILE A 57 23.50 36.58 -32.71
CA ILE A 57 24.07 36.73 -31.37
C ILE A 57 22.97 37.10 -30.37
N ASP A 58 22.16 38.11 -30.69
CA ASP A 58 21.09 38.59 -29.81
C ASP A 58 20.02 37.51 -29.57
N TRP A 59 19.65 36.78 -30.62
CA TRP A 59 18.73 35.64 -30.51
C TRP A 59 19.32 34.53 -29.63
N THR A 60 20.58 34.17 -29.83
CA THR A 60 21.26 33.11 -29.06
C THR A 60 21.34 33.49 -27.59
N ALA A 61 21.77 34.72 -27.28
CA ALA A 61 21.86 35.21 -25.92
C ALA A 61 20.49 35.24 -25.21
N ARG A 62 19.41 35.54 -25.94
CA ARG A 62 18.06 35.46 -25.39
C ARG A 62 17.61 34.02 -25.17
N ASN A 63 17.80 33.14 -26.16
CA ASN A 63 17.43 31.74 -26.06
C ASN A 63 18.17 31.03 -24.91
N ASP A 64 19.44 31.38 -24.66
CA ASP A 64 20.21 30.82 -23.56
C ASP A 64 19.69 31.25 -22.19
N ARG A 65 19.27 32.52 -22.03
CA ARG A 65 18.57 32.96 -20.80
C ARG A 65 17.24 32.23 -20.61
N ASP A 66 16.50 32.01 -21.69
CA ASP A 66 15.25 31.26 -21.62
C ASP A 66 15.51 29.80 -21.23
N LYS A 67 16.58 29.16 -21.74
CA LYS A 67 17.01 27.81 -21.30
C LYS A 67 17.35 27.77 -19.82
N GLU A 68 18.15 28.70 -19.32
CA GLU A 68 18.47 28.76 -17.88
C GLU A 68 17.21 28.90 -17.01
N LYS A 69 16.25 29.70 -17.47
CA LYS A 69 14.97 29.86 -16.79
C LYS A 69 14.15 28.56 -16.83
N TRP A 70 14.11 27.90 -17.98
CA TRP A 70 13.43 26.62 -18.16
C TRP A 70 14.03 25.52 -17.29
N GLU A 71 15.35 25.44 -17.21
CA GLU A 71 16.05 24.48 -16.36
C GLU A 71 15.74 24.72 -14.88
N ARG A 72 15.72 25.98 -14.44
CA ARG A 72 15.34 26.35 -13.07
C ARG A 72 13.90 25.94 -12.75
N GLN A 73 12.97 26.20 -13.67
CA GLN A 73 11.58 25.80 -13.54
C GLN A 73 11.46 24.27 -13.45
N THR A 74 12.09 23.55 -14.38
CA THR A 74 12.05 22.09 -14.43
C THR A 74 12.67 21.45 -13.17
N ALA A 75 13.75 22.03 -12.64
CA ALA A 75 14.37 21.56 -11.41
C ALA A 75 13.44 21.75 -10.19
N SER A 76 12.79 22.91 -10.08
CA SER A 76 11.82 23.20 -9.03
C SER A 76 10.60 22.28 -9.12
N ASP A 77 10.07 22.05 -10.32
CA ASP A 77 8.92 21.17 -10.55
C ASP A 77 9.27 19.72 -10.16
N ARG A 78 10.48 19.25 -10.53
CA ARG A 78 10.97 17.94 -10.16
C ARG A 78 11.13 17.77 -8.64
N GLU A 79 11.64 18.78 -7.95
CA GLU A 79 11.76 18.75 -6.49
C GLU A 79 10.39 18.70 -5.81
N ALA A 80 9.43 19.51 -6.28
CA ALA A 80 8.07 19.50 -5.79
C ALA A 80 7.39 18.14 -5.99
N ASP A 81 7.58 17.50 -7.14
CA ASP A 81 7.02 16.17 -7.41
C ASP A 81 7.66 15.07 -6.56
N LEU A 82 8.99 15.13 -6.34
CA LEU A 82 9.66 14.21 -5.42
C LEU A 82 9.14 14.35 -3.98
N GLU A 83 8.89 15.58 -3.53
CA GLU A 83 8.34 15.81 -2.20
C GLU A 83 6.89 15.34 -2.09
N ARG A 84 6.07 15.52 -3.13
CA ARG A 84 4.71 14.95 -3.19
C ARG A 84 4.72 13.43 -3.08
N ILE A 85 5.63 12.76 -3.79
CA ILE A 85 5.79 11.30 -3.72
C ILE A 85 6.18 10.89 -2.30
N ARG A 86 7.18 11.55 -1.68
CA ARG A 86 7.61 11.25 -0.31
C ARG A 86 6.48 11.41 0.72
N VAL A 87 5.72 12.49 0.61
CA VAL A 87 4.58 12.75 1.51
C VAL A 87 3.51 11.68 1.32
N HIS A 88 3.22 11.28 0.08
CA HIS A 88 2.27 10.22 -0.22
C HIS A 88 2.70 8.88 0.38
N GLU A 89 3.94 8.45 0.12
CA GLU A 89 4.51 7.22 0.68
C GLU A 89 4.50 7.22 2.21
N ALA A 90 4.86 8.36 2.84
CA ALA A 90 4.82 8.50 4.29
C ALA A 90 3.39 8.40 4.86
N LEU A 91 2.38 8.89 4.14
CA LEU A 91 0.98 8.76 4.52
C LEU A 91 0.51 7.31 4.41
N GLU A 92 0.87 6.60 3.34
CA GLU A 92 0.54 5.18 3.16
C GLU A 92 1.16 4.31 4.26
N VAL A 93 2.44 4.52 4.57
CA VAL A 93 3.12 3.79 5.66
C VAL A 93 2.45 4.06 7.01
N LYS A 94 2.07 5.31 7.29
CA LYS A 94 1.35 5.65 8.52
C LYS A 94 -0.03 4.98 8.58
N ALA A 95 -0.77 5.00 7.47
CA ALA A 95 -2.08 4.35 7.39
C ALA A 95 -1.97 2.83 7.61
N TRP A 96 -0.97 2.19 7.00
CA TRP A 96 -0.69 0.76 7.18
C TRP A 96 -0.36 0.44 8.65
N LEU A 97 0.50 1.25 9.29
CA LEU A 97 0.87 1.04 10.69
C LEU A 97 -0.34 1.16 11.61
N ILE A 98 -1.22 2.15 11.39
CA ILE A 98 -2.46 2.32 12.16
C ILE A 98 -3.36 1.09 11.98
N ALA A 99 -3.55 0.65 10.74
CA ALA A 99 -4.38 -0.53 10.46
C ALA A 99 -3.84 -1.80 11.14
N GLU A 100 -2.52 -1.99 11.15
CA GLU A 100 -1.89 -3.12 11.84
C GLU A 100 -2.07 -3.04 13.36
N LYS A 101 -1.90 -1.84 13.95
CA LYS A 101 -2.14 -1.65 15.39
C LYS A 101 -3.60 -1.92 15.77
N ASP A 102 -4.55 -1.48 14.95
CA ASP A 102 -5.98 -1.74 15.16
C ASP A 102 -6.32 -3.22 15.00
N ALA A 103 -5.70 -3.91 14.03
CA ALA A 103 -5.85 -5.34 13.84
C ALA A 103 -5.32 -6.13 15.05
N GLU A 104 -4.15 -5.77 15.56
CA GLU A 104 -3.55 -6.39 16.74
C GLU A 104 -4.38 -6.13 18.01
N GLU A 105 -4.90 -4.91 18.20
CA GLU A 105 -5.77 -4.60 19.32
C GLU A 105 -7.07 -5.43 19.26
N LYS A 106 -7.65 -5.61 18.06
CA LYS A 106 -8.80 -6.49 17.84
C LYS A 106 -8.46 -7.95 18.18
N ARG A 107 -7.29 -8.47 17.80
CA ARG A 107 -6.82 -9.82 18.15
C ARG A 107 -6.67 -9.99 19.65
N ASN A 108 -6.03 -9.04 20.33
CA ASN A 108 -5.86 -9.06 21.78
C ASN A 108 -7.21 -9.02 22.52
N LYS A 109 -8.14 -8.16 22.08
CA LYS A 109 -9.53 -8.10 22.61
C LYS A 109 -10.26 -9.44 22.42
N LYS A 110 -10.10 -10.12 21.28
CA LYS A 110 -10.67 -11.47 21.05
C LYS A 110 -10.04 -12.51 21.98
N ASN A 111 -8.71 -12.49 22.16
CA ASN A 111 -8.01 -13.44 23.01
C ASN A 111 -8.38 -13.30 24.50
N LYS A 112 -8.56 -12.07 25.01
CA LYS A 112 -9.03 -11.84 26.40
C LYS A 112 -10.43 -12.39 26.67
N LYS A 113 -11.26 -12.56 25.64
CA LYS A 113 -12.62 -13.13 25.77
C LYS A 113 -12.65 -14.66 25.70
N LYS A 114 -11.52 -15.32 25.42
CA LYS A 114 -11.47 -16.79 25.42
C LYS A 114 -11.53 -17.28 26.88
N PRO A 115 -12.33 -18.31 27.18
CA PRO A 115 -12.34 -18.89 28.52
C PRO A 115 -10.93 -19.32 28.89
N GLN A 116 -10.50 -18.95 30.10
CA GLN A 116 -9.24 -19.42 30.64
C GLN A 116 -9.37 -20.93 30.82
N LEU A 117 -8.51 -21.70 30.15
CA LEU A 117 -8.46 -23.15 30.35
C LEU A 117 -8.11 -23.41 31.82
N ASP A 118 -8.82 -24.36 32.42
CA ASP A 118 -8.54 -24.78 33.79
C ASP A 118 -7.07 -25.23 33.91
N LYS A 119 -6.51 -25.02 35.11
CA LYS A 119 -5.13 -25.42 35.39
C LYS A 119 -5.01 -26.92 35.20
N PHE A 120 -4.13 -27.33 34.30
CA PHE A 120 -3.80 -28.74 34.11
C PHE A 120 -3.22 -29.30 35.41
N ASP A 121 -3.98 -30.17 36.08
CA ASP A 121 -3.52 -30.85 37.28
C ASP A 121 -2.75 -32.11 36.90
N ALA A 122 -1.42 -32.01 36.90
CA ALA A 122 -0.52 -33.12 36.62
C ALA A 122 -0.53 -34.20 37.71
N GLN A 123 -1.14 -33.94 38.87
CA GLN A 123 -1.33 -34.91 39.96
C GLN A 123 -2.75 -35.47 40.03
N ALA A 124 -3.64 -35.05 39.13
CA ALA A 124 -4.93 -35.70 38.96
C ALA A 124 -4.70 -37.16 38.58
N LYS A 125 -4.84 -38.05 39.56
CA LYS A 125 -4.88 -39.48 39.31
C LYS A 125 -6.17 -39.76 38.56
N VAL A 126 -6.05 -40.00 37.26
CA VAL A 126 -7.12 -40.64 36.49
C VAL A 126 -7.41 -41.95 37.22
N ALA A 127 -8.65 -42.11 37.70
CA ALA A 127 -9.04 -43.32 38.40
C ALA A 127 -8.79 -44.52 37.47
N ASP A 128 -8.06 -45.51 37.96
CA ASP A 128 -7.73 -46.74 37.21
C ASP A 128 -8.94 -47.69 37.09
N HIS A 129 -10.10 -47.30 37.64
CA HIS A 129 -11.34 -47.98 37.32
C HIS A 129 -11.90 -47.38 36.03
N LEU A 130 -12.08 -48.22 35.01
CA LEU A 130 -13.00 -47.91 33.94
C LEU A 130 -14.39 -47.78 34.57
N GLU A 131 -14.89 -46.55 34.72
CA GLU A 131 -16.30 -46.35 34.98
C GLU A 131 -17.09 -47.18 33.97
N HIS A 132 -18.09 -47.92 34.44
CA HIS A 132 -18.96 -48.68 33.54
C HIS A 132 -19.65 -47.71 32.59
N HIS A 133 -19.05 -47.52 31.43
CA HIS A 133 -19.57 -46.63 30.41
C HIS A 133 -20.55 -47.41 29.54
N ILE A 134 -21.79 -46.95 29.52
CA ILE A 134 -22.79 -47.47 28.58
C ILE A 134 -22.35 -47.05 27.18
N PRO A 135 -22.24 -47.96 26.20
CA PRO A 135 -21.79 -47.61 24.86
C PRO A 135 -22.69 -46.56 24.20
N LEU A 136 -22.13 -45.68 23.35
CA LEU A 136 -22.86 -44.56 22.75
C LEU A 136 -24.15 -45.00 22.05
N TYR A 137 -24.12 -46.14 21.35
CA TYR A 137 -25.30 -46.77 20.74
C TYR A 137 -26.47 -46.97 21.72
N ALA A 138 -26.17 -47.53 22.90
CA ALA A 138 -27.17 -47.77 23.93
C ALA A 138 -27.65 -46.44 24.53
N GLN A 139 -26.77 -45.45 24.71
CA GLN A 139 -27.15 -44.11 25.15
C GLN A 139 -28.13 -43.44 24.17
N THR A 140 -27.86 -43.48 22.86
CA THR A 140 -28.74 -42.91 21.84
C THR A 140 -30.11 -43.57 21.84
N LYS A 141 -30.15 -44.90 21.95
CA LYS A 141 -31.42 -45.65 22.00
C LYS A 141 -32.21 -45.37 23.26
N ILE A 142 -31.55 -45.20 24.42
CA ILE A 142 -32.19 -44.79 25.67
C ILE A 142 -32.81 -43.39 25.52
N ASN A 143 -32.07 -42.43 24.94
CA ASN A 143 -32.58 -41.07 24.69
C ASN A 143 -33.80 -41.07 23.76
N ASP A 144 -33.80 -41.95 22.75
CA ASP A 144 -34.92 -42.17 21.84
C ASP A 144 -36.09 -42.97 22.45
N ARG A 145 -35.98 -43.41 23.73
CA ARG A 145 -36.93 -44.32 24.40
C ARG A 145 -37.19 -45.62 23.64
N LYS A 146 -36.16 -46.13 22.95
CA LYS A 146 -36.18 -47.39 22.20
C LYS A 146 -35.65 -48.53 23.06
N HIS A 147 -36.04 -49.76 22.71
CA HIS A 147 -35.53 -50.96 23.35
C HIS A 147 -34.01 -51.10 23.18
N VAL A 148 -33.32 -51.40 24.29
CA VAL A 148 -31.88 -51.69 24.34
C VAL A 148 -31.67 -53.06 24.99
N PRO A 149 -30.96 -54.00 24.34
CA PRO A 149 -30.62 -55.27 24.95
C PRO A 149 -29.83 -55.08 26.26
N LEU A 150 -30.20 -55.83 27.31
CA LEU A 150 -29.56 -55.75 28.63
C LEU A 150 -28.06 -56.06 28.59
N TRP A 151 -27.62 -56.79 27.56
CA TRP A 151 -26.21 -57.10 27.30
C TRP A 151 -25.31 -55.85 27.30
N TYR A 152 -25.79 -54.70 26.79
CA TYR A 152 -25.01 -53.45 26.75
C TYR A 152 -24.70 -52.83 28.13
N PHE A 153 -25.29 -53.34 29.20
CA PHE A 153 -25.04 -52.88 30.57
C PHE A 153 -24.08 -53.80 31.33
N LEU A 154 -23.61 -54.89 30.71
CA LEU A 154 -22.63 -55.78 31.31
C LEU A 154 -21.20 -55.22 31.12
N PRO A 155 -20.28 -55.49 32.07
CA PRO A 155 -18.87 -55.07 31.96
C PRO A 155 -18.14 -55.63 30.72
N GLU A 156 -18.61 -56.76 30.20
CA GLU A 156 -18.07 -57.41 29.00
C GLU A 156 -18.36 -56.61 27.74
N ALA A 157 -19.57 -56.07 27.60
CA ALA A 157 -19.95 -55.25 26.46
C ALA A 157 -19.12 -53.97 26.38
N ALA A 158 -18.77 -53.37 27.53
CA ALA A 158 -17.92 -52.17 27.58
C ALA A 158 -16.51 -52.41 27.03
N LYS A 159 -15.95 -53.62 27.19
CA LYS A 159 -14.63 -53.99 26.64
C LYS A 159 -14.69 -54.14 25.12
N ASP A 160 -15.75 -54.78 24.62
CA ASP A 160 -15.93 -55.01 23.19
C ASP A 160 -16.22 -53.71 22.43
N THR A 161 -17.02 -52.80 23.02
CA THR A 161 -17.32 -51.52 22.37
C THR A 161 -16.16 -50.54 22.39
N ALA A 162 -15.29 -50.58 23.41
CA ALA A 162 -14.07 -49.76 23.42
C ALA A 162 -13.15 -50.10 22.24
N ALA A 163 -13.06 -51.38 21.86
CA ALA A 163 -12.29 -51.81 20.67
C ALA A 163 -12.94 -51.36 19.34
N VAL A 164 -14.27 -51.24 19.31
CA VAL A 164 -15.04 -50.81 18.12
C VAL A 164 -15.05 -49.28 17.96
N GLU A 165 -15.13 -48.51 19.04
CA GLU A 165 -15.06 -47.03 18.97
C GLU A 165 -13.67 -46.54 18.54
N LEU A 166 -12.60 -47.27 18.85
CA LEU A 166 -11.25 -47.00 18.35
C LEU A 166 -11.05 -47.36 16.87
N THR A 167 -11.97 -48.10 16.27
CA THR A 167 -11.90 -48.57 14.86
C THR A 167 -13.01 -48.02 13.97
N ALA A 168 -13.86 -47.11 14.48
CA ALA A 168 -14.84 -46.38 13.68
C ALA A 168 -14.20 -45.10 13.09
N PRO A 169 -14.04 -44.98 11.75
CA PRO A 169 -13.40 -43.82 11.13
C PRO A 169 -14.27 -42.55 11.06
N ASP A 170 -15.43 -42.49 11.72
CA ASP A 170 -16.40 -41.40 11.52
C ASP A 170 -16.95 -40.85 12.86
N SER A 171 -16.14 -40.11 13.61
CA SER A 171 -16.63 -38.95 14.40
C SER A 171 -15.50 -38.10 14.98
N VAL A 172 -14.51 -37.72 14.16
CA VAL A 172 -13.74 -36.50 14.43
C VAL A 172 -14.50 -35.33 13.84
N HIS A 173 -15.42 -34.74 14.61
CA HIS A 173 -15.89 -33.38 14.32
C HIS A 173 -14.74 -32.40 14.64
N LEU A 174 -13.74 -32.37 13.76
CA LEU A 174 -12.87 -31.20 13.66
C LEU A 174 -13.75 -30.06 13.19
N LEU A 175 -13.93 -29.08 14.07
CA LEU A 175 -14.57 -27.81 13.76
C LEU A 175 -13.72 -27.15 12.65
N GLN A 176 -14.12 -27.37 11.39
CA GLN A 176 -13.55 -26.67 10.26
C GLN A 176 -13.95 -25.20 10.39
N ASP A 177 -12.96 -24.35 10.67
CA ASP A 177 -13.08 -22.91 10.51
C ASP A 177 -13.41 -22.64 9.03
N LYS A 178 -14.68 -22.31 8.78
CA LYS A 178 -15.11 -21.70 7.52
C LYS A 178 -14.65 -20.25 7.55
N ASP A 179 -13.42 -20.02 7.09
CA ASP A 179 -13.00 -18.76 6.46
C ASP A 179 -11.60 -18.97 5.84
N SER A 180 -11.58 -19.66 4.71
CA SER A 180 -10.45 -19.62 3.78
C SER A 180 -11.02 -19.48 2.37
N GLY A 181 -11.39 -18.25 2.05
CA GLY A 181 -11.60 -17.81 0.68
C GLY A 181 -10.30 -17.94 -0.08
N SER A 182 -10.34 -18.79 -1.11
CA SER A 182 -9.28 -19.11 -2.06
C SER A 182 -8.68 -17.86 -2.69
N LEU A 183 -7.34 -17.80 -2.67
CA LEU A 183 -6.56 -17.08 -3.67
C LEU A 183 -6.60 -17.89 -4.96
N SER A 184 -7.13 -17.28 -6.02
CA SER A 184 -6.92 -17.75 -7.40
C SER A 184 -5.62 -17.14 -7.94
N LEU A 185 -4.81 -18.00 -8.55
CA LEU A 185 -3.89 -17.71 -9.65
C LEU A 185 -4.22 -18.70 -10.76
#